data_AF-A0A5K1AY49-F1
#
_entry.id   AF-A0A5K1AY49-F1
#
_cell.length_a   1.000
_cell.length_b   1.000
_cell.length_c   1.000
_cell.angle_alpha   90.00
_cell.angle_beta   90.00
_cell.angle_gamma   90.00
#
_symmetry.space_group_name_H-M   'P 1'
#
loop_
_entity.id
_entity.type
_entity.pdbx_description
1 polymer ?
#
loop_
_entity_poly.entity_id
_entity_poly.type
_entity_poly.pdbx_seq_one_letter_code
_entity_poly.pdbx_strand_id
1 'polypeptide(L)'
;VILYRSGLVTASATLIIAGSAAFLPDGVFKDFIRAYIDLLYAIGAGGLGLSLALIHIYVTPIKRTLQAFWVLGAIGSLVTYLTLAQPAGESLTQYVINQPTAVWFVGPLFAALTGLVFKE
;
A
#
# COMPACT_ATOMS: atom_id res chain seq x y z
N VAL A 1 -13.34 2.46 17.76
CA VAL A 1 -11.91 2.59 18.14
C VAL A 1 -11.08 1.38 17.74
N ILE A 2 -11.51 0.15 18.05
CA ILE A 2 -10.73 -1.08 17.77
C ILE A 2 -10.43 -1.24 16.27
N LEU A 3 -11.44 -1.09 15.40
CA LEU A 3 -11.29 -1.30 13.95
C LEU A 3 -10.31 -0.35 13.24
N TYR A 4 -10.27 0.93 13.63
CA TYR A 4 -9.31 1.87 13.02
C TYR A 4 -7.87 1.50 13.40
N ARG A 5 -7.67 1.09 14.67
CA ARG A 5 -6.36 0.68 15.20
C ARG A 5 -5.91 -0.63 14.57
N SER A 6 -6.81 -1.60 14.41
CA SER A 6 -6.48 -2.84 13.72
C SER A 6 -6.11 -2.58 12.27
N GLY A 7 -6.85 -1.72 11.56
CA GLY A 7 -6.50 -1.32 10.19
C GLY A 7 -5.11 -0.69 10.09
N LEU A 8 -4.74 0.17 11.03
CA LEU A 8 -3.42 0.78 11.10
C LEU A 8 -2.32 -0.25 11.39
N VAL A 9 -2.55 -1.15 12.35
CA VAL A 9 -1.61 -2.23 12.70
C VAL A 9 -1.41 -3.17 11.51
N THR A 10 -2.48 -3.54 10.81
CA THR A 10 -2.41 -4.36 9.61
C THR A 10 -1.63 -3.67 8.49
N ALA A 11 -1.88 -2.38 8.23
CA ALA A 11 -1.13 -1.61 7.24
C ALA A 11 0.37 -1.53 7.58
N SER A 12 0.70 -1.24 8.84
CA SER A 12 2.10 -1.17 9.28
C SER A 12 2.79 -2.54 9.25
N ALA A 13 2.13 -3.60 9.73
CA ALA A 13 2.71 -4.94 9.77
C ALA A 13 3.00 -5.46 8.36
N THR A 14 2.04 -5.34 7.44
CA THR A 14 2.22 -5.77 6.05
C THR A 14 3.32 -4.97 5.34
N LEU A 15 3.40 -3.66 5.57
CA LEU A 15 4.47 -2.82 5.02
C LEU A 15 5.86 -3.24 5.53
N ILE A 16 5.98 -3.51 6.83
CA ILE A 16 7.24 -3.97 7.43
C ILE A 16 7.64 -5.34 6.86
N ILE A 17 6.68 -6.28 6.80
CA ILE A 17 6.93 -7.62 6.28
C ILE A 17 7.35 -7.54 4.80
N ALA A 18 6.61 -6.81 3.96
CA ALA A 18 6.94 -6.65 2.55
C ALA A 18 8.28 -5.91 2.35
N GLY A 19 8.53 -4.83 3.10
CA GLY A 19 9.76 -4.05 3.02
C GLY A 19 10.99 -4.81 3.52
N SER A 20 10.82 -5.76 4.45
CA SER A 20 11.93 -6.58 4.94
C SER A 20 12.60 -7.39 3.82
N ALA A 21 11.85 -7.80 2.79
CA ALA A 21 12.39 -8.55 1.66
C ALA A 21 13.51 -7.82 0.89
N ALA A 22 13.62 -6.49 1.02
CA ALA A 22 14.72 -5.72 0.45
C ALA A 22 16.04 -5.90 1.21
N PHE A 23 15.98 -6.21 2.50
CA PHE A 23 17.14 -6.34 3.39
C PHE A 23 17.53 -7.79 3.69
N LEU A 24 16.63 -8.76 3.43
CA LEU A 24 16.94 -10.17 3.65
C LEU A 24 17.92 -10.71 2.57
N PRO A 25 18.90 -11.55 2.97
CA PRO A 25 19.70 -12.33 2.04
C PRO A 25 18.81 -13.31 1.26
N ASP A 26 19.31 -13.78 0.11
CA ASP A 26 18.59 -14.78 -0.68
C ASP A 26 18.40 -16.07 0.13
N GLY A 27 17.16 -16.58 0.13
CA GLY A 27 16.77 -17.73 0.93
C GLY A 27 15.25 -17.89 1.03
N VAL A 28 14.83 -19.00 1.64
CA VAL A 28 13.43 -19.45 1.70
C VAL A 28 12.47 -18.36 2.21
N PHE A 29 12.89 -17.58 3.21
CA PHE A 29 12.06 -16.49 3.76
C PHE A 29 11.83 -15.35 2.76
N LYS A 30 12.85 -14.97 1.99
CA LYS A 30 12.73 -13.92 0.97
C LYS A 30 11.83 -14.37 -0.17
N ASP A 31 11.98 -15.62 -0.60
CA ASP A 31 11.15 -16.20 -1.65
C ASP A 31 9.69 -16.32 -1.21
N PHE A 32 9.45 -16.69 0.05
CA PHE A 32 8.12 -16.72 0.63
C PHE A 32 7.48 -15.32 0.63
N ILE A 33 8.19 -14.29 1.09
CA ILE A 33 7.66 -12.91 1.07
C ILE A 33 7.38 -12.45 -0.36
N ARG A 34 8.27 -12.74 -1.31
CA ARG A 34 8.11 -12.39 -2.73
C ARG A 34 6.88 -13.07 -3.35
N ALA A 35 6.62 -14.33 -3.00
CA ALA A 35 5.45 -15.06 -3.50
C ALA A 35 4.11 -14.44 -3.05
N TYR A 36 4.07 -13.81 -1.88
CA TYR A 36 2.86 -13.20 -1.31
C TYR A 36 2.90 -11.67 -1.30
N ILE A 37 3.83 -11.03 -2.01
CA ILE A 37 4.06 -9.58 -1.89
C ILE A 37 2.85 -8.76 -2.35
N ASP A 38 2.17 -9.18 -3.41
CA ASP A 38 0.98 -8.50 -3.93
C ASP A 38 -0.21 -8.64 -2.97
N LEU A 39 -0.34 -9.80 -2.31
CA LEU A 39 -1.34 -10.03 -1.27
C LEU A 39 -1.08 -9.14 -0.04
N LEU A 40 0.18 -9.09 0.42
CA LEU A 40 0.59 -8.22 1.52
C LEU A 40 0.31 -6.75 1.19
N TYR A 41 0.63 -6.33 -0.04
CA TYR A 41 0.33 -4.99 -0.54
C TYR A 41 -1.17 -4.69 -0.50
N ALA A 42 -2.01 -5.60 -1.03
CA ALA A 42 -3.46 -5.44 -1.06
C ALA A 42 -4.08 -5.39 0.35
N ILE A 43 -3.63 -6.24 1.27
CA ILE A 43 -4.07 -6.24 2.68
C ILE A 43 -3.64 -4.94 3.36
N GLY A 44 -2.42 -4.46 3.11
CA GLY A 44 -1.92 -3.21 3.66
C GLY A 44 -2.69 -1.99 3.17
N ALA A 45 -2.94 -1.92 1.86
CA ALA A 45 -3.80 -0.91 1.24
C ALA A 45 -5.22 -0.96 1.83
N GLY A 46 -5.81 -2.15 1.99
CA GLY A 46 -7.12 -2.32 2.62
C GLY A 46 -7.16 -1.85 4.08
N GLY A 47 -6.15 -2.20 4.87
CA GLY A 47 -6.00 -1.76 6.26
C GLY A 47 -5.88 -0.24 6.39
N LEU A 48 -5.12 0.40 5.49
CA LEU A 48 -4.99 1.85 5.41
C LEU A 48 -6.36 2.50 5.09
N GLY A 49 -7.08 1.98 4.10
CA GLY A 49 -8.41 2.47 3.72
C GLY A 49 -9.43 2.34 4.86
N LEU A 50 -9.44 1.19 5.54
CA LEU A 50 -10.28 0.97 6.72
C LEU A 50 -9.98 2.00 7.82
N SER A 51 -8.69 2.26 8.06
CA SER A 51 -8.27 3.27 9.05
C SER A 51 -8.73 4.67 8.65
N LEU A 52 -8.51 5.08 7.39
CA LEU A 52 -8.90 6.39 6.86
C LEU A 52 -10.41 6.62 6.83
N ALA A 53 -11.21 5.56 6.62
CA ALA A 53 -12.66 5.65 6.69
C ALA A 53 -13.13 5.95 8.12
N LEU A 54 -12.57 5.22 9.10
CA LEU A 54 -13.00 5.21 10.49
C LEU A 54 -12.36 6.29 11.37
N ILE A 55 -11.21 6.83 10.97
CA ILE A 55 -10.50 7.85 11.76
C ILE A 55 -11.31 9.16 11.80
N HIS A 56 -11.35 9.76 12.98
CA HIS A 56 -11.89 11.10 13.17
C HIS A 56 -10.72 12.09 13.10
N ILE A 57 -10.64 12.83 11.98
CA ILE A 57 -9.67 13.92 11.76
C ILE A 57 -10.48 15.21 11.81
N TYR A 58 -10.06 16.19 12.62
CA TYR A 58 -10.78 17.45 12.82
C TYR A 58 -10.86 18.28 11.53
N VAL A 59 -9.78 18.31 10.75
CA VAL A 59 -9.72 19.05 9.49
C VAL A 59 -10.31 18.19 8.37
N THR A 60 -11.61 18.40 8.10
CA THR A 60 -12.36 17.65 7.07
C THR A 60 -11.73 17.69 5.68
N PRO A 61 -11.21 18.83 5.17
CA PRO A 61 -10.53 18.87 3.88
C PRO A 61 -9.34 17.90 3.79
N ILE A 62 -8.51 17.84 4.83
CA ILE A 62 -7.36 16.93 4.89
C ILE A 62 -7.84 15.48 4.80
N LYS A 63 -8.85 15.10 5.62
CA LYS A 63 -9.41 13.75 5.59
C LYS A 63 -9.85 13.34 4.18
N ARG A 64 -10.55 14.23 3.46
CA ARG A 64 -11.03 13.95 2.10
C ARG A 64 -9.90 13.82 1.10
N THR A 65 -8.87 14.66 1.18
CA THR A 65 -7.68 14.55 0.34
C THR A 65 -6.96 13.21 0.55
N LEU A 66 -6.81 12.77 1.80
CA LEU A 66 -6.20 11.46 2.10
C LEU A 66 -7.02 10.29 1.56
N GLN A 67 -8.35 10.36 1.68
CA GLN A 67 -9.24 9.36 1.09
C GLN A 67 -9.15 9.36 -0.44
N ALA A 68 -9.08 10.53 -1.08
CA ALA A 68 -8.91 10.63 -2.53
C ALA A 68 -7.57 10.03 -2.97
N PHE A 69 -6.47 10.33 -2.28
CA PHE A 69 -5.17 9.73 -2.55
C PHE A 69 -5.17 8.22 -2.34
N TRP A 70 -5.83 7.72 -1.30
CA TRP A 70 -5.99 6.28 -1.09
C TRP A 70 -6.77 5.63 -2.24
N VAL A 71 -7.90 6.19 -2.65
CA VAL A 71 -8.71 5.66 -3.77
C VAL A 71 -7.90 5.68 -5.06
N LEU A 72 -7.28 6.81 -5.40
CA LEU A 72 -6.47 6.95 -6.61
C LEU A 72 -5.31 5.96 -6.63
N GLY A 73 -4.61 5.81 -5.50
CA GLY A 73 -3.51 4.87 -5.37
C GLY A 73 -3.95 3.42 -5.42
N ALA A 74 -5.07 3.07 -4.79
CA ALA A 74 -5.59 1.70 -4.80
C ALA A 74 -6.07 1.30 -6.21
N ILE A 75 -6.84 2.17 -6.88
CA ILE A 75 -7.27 1.95 -8.25
C ILE A 75 -6.08 1.93 -9.19
N GLY A 76 -5.16 2.90 -9.08
CA GLY A 76 -3.97 2.97 -9.91
C GLY A 76 -3.10 1.72 -9.79
N SER A 77 -2.93 1.20 -8.57
CA SER A 77 -2.22 -0.05 -8.31
C SER A 77 -2.92 -1.26 -8.90
N LEU A 78 -4.25 -1.35 -8.77
CA LEU A 78 -5.04 -2.45 -9.34
C LEU A 78 -4.99 -2.43 -10.86
N VAL A 79 -5.17 -1.27 -11.49
CA VAL A 79 -5.10 -1.10 -12.94
C VAL A 79 -3.70 -1.45 -13.43
N THR A 80 -2.65 -0.95 -12.78
CA THR A 80 -1.25 -1.27 -13.12
C THR A 80 -0.99 -2.76 -13.02
N TYR A 81 -1.47 -3.40 -11.95
CA TYR A 81 -1.33 -4.84 -11.79
C TYR A 81 -1.99 -5.62 -12.93
N LEU A 82 -3.26 -5.33 -13.23
CA LEU A 82 -4.04 -6.08 -14.22
C LEU A 82 -3.60 -5.82 -15.66
N THR A 83 -3.20 -4.59 -15.99
CA THR A 83 -2.95 -4.16 -17.38
C THR A 83 -1.47 -4.17 -17.76
N LEU A 84 -0.56 -4.11 -16.77
CA LEU A 84 0.87 -3.97 -17.02
C LEU A 84 1.70 -5.10 -16.37
N ALA A 85 1.54 -5.33 -15.06
CA ALA A 85 2.36 -6.31 -14.34
C ALA A 85 1.98 -7.77 -14.66
N GLN A 86 0.69 -8.10 -14.65
CA GLN A 86 0.19 -9.45 -14.98
C GLN A 86 0.59 -9.91 -16.40
N PRO A 87 0.42 -9.10 -17.46
CA PRO A 87 0.89 -9.47 -18.80
C PRO A 87 2.41 -9.66 -18.89
N ALA A 88 3.19 -8.97 -18.06
CA ALA A 88 4.63 -9.13 -17.97
C ALA A 88 5.07 -10.35 -17.12
N GLY A 89 4.13 -11.00 -16.43
CA GLY A 89 4.44 -12.09 -15.49
C GLY A 89 5.16 -11.62 -14.22
N GLU A 90 5.07 -10.33 -13.89
CA GLU A 90 5.75 -9.71 -12.75
C GLU A 90 4.75 -9.39 -11.63
N SER A 91 5.25 -9.32 -10.39
CA SER A 91 4.47 -8.73 -9.29
C SER A 91 4.37 -7.21 -9.46
N LEU A 92 3.37 -6.58 -8.82
CA LEU A 92 3.21 -5.12 -8.90
C LEU A 92 4.49 -4.41 -8.45
N THR A 93 5.09 -4.88 -7.36
CA THR A 93 6.31 -4.30 -6.79
C THR A 93 7.51 -4.45 -7.74
N GLN A 94 7.66 -5.61 -8.39
CA GLN A 94 8.73 -5.82 -9.37
C GLN A 94 8.55 -4.92 -10.59
N TYR A 95 7.32 -4.81 -11.10
CA TYR A 95 7.01 -3.94 -12.22
C TYR A 95 7.36 -2.47 -11.93
N VAL A 96 7.04 -1.98 -10.73
CA VAL A 96 7.38 -0.60 -10.32
C VAL A 96 8.88 -0.37 -10.20
N ILE A 97 9.64 -1.38 -9.75
CA ILE A 97 11.11 -1.31 -9.69
C ILE A 97 11.70 -1.25 -11.10
N ASN A 98 11.20 -2.09 -12.01
CA ASN A 98 11.68 -2.16 -13.39
C ASN A 98 11.27 -0.93 -14.21
N GLN A 99 10.11 -0.35 -13.90
CA GLN A 99 9.54 0.78 -14.60
C GLN A 99 9.20 1.92 -13.61
N PRO A 100 10.16 2.79 -13.24
CA PRO A 100 9.97 3.82 -12.22
C PRO A 100 8.84 4.81 -12.49
N THR A 101 8.43 4.96 -13.74
CA THR A 101 7.26 5.77 -14.12
C THR A 101 5.95 5.23 -13.54
N ALA A 102 5.87 3.94 -13.25
CA ALA A 102 4.71 3.31 -12.62
C ALA A 102 4.48 3.79 -11.17
N VAL A 103 5.48 4.43 -10.54
CA VAL A 103 5.33 5.06 -9.22
C VAL A 103 4.21 6.12 -9.24
N TRP A 104 3.91 6.76 -10.37
CA TRP A 104 2.80 7.72 -10.44
C TRP A 104 1.42 7.09 -10.19
N PHE A 105 1.25 5.79 -10.46
CA PHE A 105 0.00 5.08 -10.24
C PHE A 105 -0.16 4.59 -8.80
N VAL A 106 0.94 4.19 -8.17
CA VAL A 106 0.96 3.60 -6.81
C VAL A 106 1.25 4.66 -5.74
N GLY A 107 1.97 5.72 -6.11
CA GLY A 107 2.45 6.82 -5.27
C GLY A 107 1.37 7.53 -4.45
N PRO A 108 0.16 7.80 -4.98
CA PRO A 108 -0.92 8.38 -4.19
C PRO A 108 -1.27 7.55 -2.94
N LEU A 109 -1.11 6.22 -2.97
CA LEU A 109 -1.37 5.38 -1.80
C LEU A 109 -0.37 5.68 -0.67
N PHE A 110 0.90 5.89 -1.02
CA PHE A 110 1.93 6.28 -0.07
C PHE A 110 1.75 7.72 0.43
N ALA A 111 1.26 8.64 -0.41
CA ALA A 111 0.88 9.98 0.02
C ALA A 111 -0.23 9.94 1.09
N ALA A 112 -1.23 9.07 0.91
CA ALA A 112 -2.28 8.85 1.92
C ALA A 112 -1.72 8.25 3.22
N LEU A 113 -0.77 7.32 3.13
CA LEU A 113 -0.09 6.72 4.28
C LEU A 113 0.71 7.75 5.08
N THR A 114 1.53 8.57 4.42
CA THR A 114 2.28 9.65 5.08
C THR A 114 1.35 10.68 5.70
N GLY A 115 0.27 11.01 4.98
CA GLY A 115 -0.73 11.96 5.44
C GLY A 115 -1.48 11.55 6.69
N LEU A 116 -1.57 10.25 6.99
CA LEU A 116 -2.21 9.73 8.21
C LEU A 116 -1.52 10.19 9.50
N VAL A 117 -0.23 10.54 9.44
CA VAL A 117 0.52 11.10 10.58
C VAL A 117 0.00 12.50 10.96
N PHE A 118 -0.60 13.24 10.03
CA PHE A 118 -1.22 14.55 10.26
C PHE A 118 -2.65 14.37 10.77
N LYS A 119 -2.78 13.85 11.99
CA LYS A 119 -4.06 13.69 12.69
C LYS A 119 -4.44 14.94 13.50
N GLU A 120 -3.46 15.73 13.91
CA GLU A 120 -3.60 16.92 14.78
C GLU A 120 -3.46 18.22 13.99
#